data_AF-A0A3C0VFE8-F1
#
_entry.id   AF-A0A3C0VFE8-F1
#
_cell.length_a   1.000
_cell.length_b   1.000
_cell.length_c   1.000
_cell.angle_alpha   90.00
_cell.angle_beta   90.00
_cell.angle_gamma   90.00
#
_symmetry.space_group_name_H-M   'P 1'
#
loop_
_entity.id
_entity.type
_entity.pdbx_description
1 polymer ?
#
loop_
_entity_poly.entity_id
_entity_poly.type
_entity_poly.pdbx_seq_one_letter_code
_entity_poly.pdbx_strand_id
1 'polypeptide(L)'
;METAGSVSRRVRGARSDEPSRRTPMAALASRDRRSPARRLMELRRLQAARFRARLRRLVPCVVLGCVLAAPAWSLAGEPEKKLVYAAGSTVKVCQLTGDTDRQTGTPTLSRTEQRAGVAATDLGSSFEHRGRLFFLFGDTWRHIDGRDAHVARDALAWTDSRDPAAIELSFLCGEGGRWLPLEVPGITLGPFEVPVNGVSIDGKMFVLFATGFRPPLSFGRSVLAVSEDDGKTFRQVYRLSDDKFRVTALWKDDAWLYVFGAGKYRQSSV
;
A
#
# COMPACT_ATOMS: atom_id res chain seq x y z
N MET A 1 40.79 -27.14 -56.26
CA MET A 1 40.75 -25.81 -56.89
C MET A 1 40.13 -24.87 -55.86
N GLU A 2 40.99 -24.32 -54.99
CA GLU A 2 41.48 -22.91 -55.03
C GLU A 2 40.51 -22.00 -54.25
N THR A 3 40.71 -21.76 -52.95
CA THR A 3 41.66 -20.86 -52.24
C THR A 3 41.09 -19.47 -51.92
N ALA A 4 41.00 -19.21 -50.61
CA ALA A 4 41.50 -18.05 -49.85
C ALA A 4 41.01 -16.61 -50.13
N GLY A 5 40.85 -15.84 -49.03
CA GLY A 5 40.78 -14.38 -49.08
C GLY A 5 40.39 -13.68 -47.77
N SER A 6 41.25 -13.73 -46.75
CA SER A 6 41.23 -12.89 -45.54
C SER A 6 41.93 -11.56 -45.80
N VAL A 7 41.39 -10.43 -45.30
CA VAL A 7 42.18 -9.19 -45.13
C VAL A 7 41.82 -8.49 -43.81
N SER A 8 42.84 -8.39 -42.95
CA SER A 8 42.95 -7.61 -41.73
C SER A 8 43.52 -6.21 -42.04
N ARG A 9 43.10 -5.17 -41.32
CA ARG A 9 43.82 -3.89 -41.27
C ARG A 9 43.99 -3.42 -39.83
N ARG A 10 45.23 -3.54 -39.33
CA ARG A 10 45.77 -2.82 -38.18
C ARG A 10 46.41 -1.51 -38.66
N VAL A 11 46.22 -0.44 -37.90
CA VAL A 11 47.11 0.73 -37.90
C VAL A 11 47.50 1.02 -36.45
N ARG A 12 48.80 0.86 -36.14
CA ARG A 12 49.51 1.56 -35.03
C ARG A 12 49.79 2.99 -35.53
N GLY A 13 49.87 4.05 -34.76
CA GLY A 13 50.00 4.28 -33.33
C GLY A 13 50.77 5.59 -33.17
N ALA A 14 50.52 6.36 -32.12
CA ALA A 14 51.49 7.34 -31.61
C ALA A 14 51.09 7.72 -30.17
N ARG A 15 52.00 7.44 -29.25
CA ARG A 15 52.01 7.95 -27.87
C ARG A 15 52.58 9.37 -27.89
N SER A 16 52.11 10.19 -26.97
CA SER A 16 52.93 11.24 -26.34
C SER A 16 52.49 11.39 -24.89
N ASP A 17 53.49 11.43 -24.02
CA ASP A 17 53.45 11.32 -22.57
C ASP A 17 52.97 12.60 -21.85
N GLU A 18 52.32 12.39 -20.69
CA GLU A 18 52.32 13.10 -19.37
C GLU A 18 52.49 14.64 -19.23
N PRO A 19 52.09 15.31 -18.09
CA PRO A 19 51.87 14.77 -16.74
C PRO A 19 50.65 15.29 -15.92
N SER A 20 50.27 14.48 -14.93
CA SER A 20 49.83 14.82 -13.57
C SER A 20 49.25 16.22 -13.28
N ARG A 21 47.93 16.27 -12.98
CA ARG A 21 47.40 17.17 -11.94
C ARG A 21 46.46 16.45 -10.99
N ARG A 22 46.96 16.26 -9.78
CA ARG A 22 46.25 15.81 -8.58
C ARG A 22 45.13 16.77 -8.21
N THR A 23 43.98 16.21 -7.87
CA THR A 23 42.89 16.87 -7.15
C THR A 23 43.36 17.37 -5.78
N PRO A 24 42.78 18.48 -5.30
CA PRO A 24 42.28 18.46 -3.92
C PRO A 24 40.81 18.91 -3.89
N MET A 25 39.92 17.95 -3.64
CA MET A 25 38.58 18.20 -3.10
C MET A 25 38.70 18.27 -1.57
N ALA A 26 38.85 19.49 -1.06
CA ALA A 26 38.57 19.92 0.31
C ALA A 26 38.76 21.45 0.28
N ALA A 27 37.89 22.34 0.76
CA ALA A 27 36.86 22.25 1.76
C ALA A 27 35.90 23.43 1.57
N LEU A 28 34.60 23.24 1.83
CA LEU A 28 33.68 24.19 2.48
C LEU A 28 32.25 23.63 2.43
N ALA A 29 32.07 22.49 3.09
CA ALA A 29 30.78 22.04 3.57
C ALA A 29 30.94 21.78 5.07
N SER A 30 30.86 22.85 5.86
CA SER A 30 30.70 22.74 7.30
C SER A 30 29.37 22.05 7.57
N ARG A 31 29.47 20.76 7.89
CA ARG A 31 28.38 19.87 8.30
C ARG A 31 27.64 20.46 9.49
N ASP A 32 26.42 20.95 9.27
CA ASP A 32 25.41 21.03 10.32
C ASP A 32 24.95 19.61 10.68
N ARG A 33 25.62 18.98 11.65
CA ARG A 33 25.30 17.65 12.19
C ARG A 33 24.10 17.70 13.15
N ARG A 34 22.97 18.27 12.71
CA ARG A 34 21.72 18.16 13.48
C ARG A 34 20.90 17.00 12.93
N SER A 35 20.52 16.07 13.82
CA SER A 35 19.74 14.90 13.45
C SER A 35 18.40 15.31 12.79
N PRO A 36 17.89 14.52 11.82
CA PRO A 36 16.62 14.80 11.14
C PRO A 36 15.45 15.05 12.11
N ALA A 37 15.47 14.40 13.27
CA ALA A 37 14.49 14.58 14.34
C ALA A 37 14.48 16.00 14.95
N ARG A 38 15.64 16.66 15.06
CA ARG A 38 15.72 18.05 15.56
C ARG A 38 15.17 19.06 14.57
N ARG A 39 15.40 18.85 13.26
CA ARG A 39 14.81 19.70 12.19
C ARG A 39 13.28 19.59 12.16
N LEU A 40 12.74 18.39 12.37
CA LEU A 40 11.29 18.17 12.45
C LEU A 40 10.65 18.85 13.67
N MET A 41 11.35 18.87 14.82
CA MET A 41 10.89 19.57 16.03
C MET A 41 10.93 21.10 15.89
N GLU A 42 11.95 21.68 15.26
CA GLU A 42 12.00 23.13 14.99
C GLU A 42 10.90 23.59 14.04
N LEU A 43 10.60 22.81 12.99
CA LEU A 43 9.50 23.11 12.06
C LEU A 43 8.13 23.07 12.77
N ARG A 44 7.90 22.10 13.67
CA ARG A 44 6.69 22.04 14.50
C ARG A 44 6.57 23.22 15.46
N ARG A 45 7.67 23.68 16.06
CA ARG A 45 7.69 24.87 16.93
C ARG A 45 7.37 26.17 16.17
N LEU A 46 7.90 26.33 14.97
CA LEU A 46 7.64 27.52 14.13
C LEU A 46 6.20 27.55 13.57
N GLN A 47 5.62 26.39 13.26
CA GLN A 47 4.20 26.30 12.86
C GLN A 47 3.24 26.59 14.02
N ALA A 48 3.54 26.12 15.24
CA ALA A 48 2.74 26.42 16.44
C ALA A 48 2.78 27.91 16.82
N ALA A 49 3.91 28.60 16.64
CA ALA A 49 4.03 30.04 16.89
C ALA A 49 3.21 30.88 15.89
N ARG A 50 3.16 30.47 14.62
CA ARG A 50 2.36 31.15 13.58
C ARG A 50 0.85 30.96 13.76
N PHE A 51 0.41 29.84 14.35
CA PHE A 51 -1.00 29.60 14.65
C PHE A 51 -1.49 30.45 15.84
N ARG A 52 -0.66 30.61 16.89
CA ARG A 52 -0.99 31.46 18.05
C ARG A 52 -1.03 32.96 17.73
N ALA A 53 -0.29 33.42 16.72
CA ALA A 53 -0.29 34.82 16.31
C ALA A 53 -1.55 35.26 15.54
N ARG A 54 -2.31 34.31 14.93
CA ARG A 54 -3.54 34.61 14.18
C ARG A 54 -4.82 34.61 15.01
N LEU A 55 -4.80 34.09 16.24
CA LEU A 55 -5.98 34.00 17.10
C LEU A 55 -6.23 35.23 18.00
N ARG A 56 -5.40 36.28 17.90
CA ARG A 56 -5.40 37.42 18.82
C ARG A 56 -5.99 38.73 18.26
N ARG A 57 -6.72 38.69 17.15
CA ARG A 57 -7.15 39.92 16.44
C ARG A 57 -8.63 40.05 16.08
N LEU A 58 -9.54 39.36 16.77
CA LEU A 58 -10.97 39.62 16.57
C LEU A 58 -11.73 39.51 17.89
N VAL A 59 -12.09 40.66 18.44
CA VAL A 59 -13.23 41.07 19.33
C VAL A 59 -12.81 42.46 19.86
N PRO A 60 -13.60 43.56 19.82
CA PRO A 60 -15.02 43.64 20.25
C PRO A 60 -15.98 44.58 19.47
N CYS A 61 -17.30 44.39 19.66
CA CYS A 61 -18.31 45.38 20.09
C CYS A 61 -19.74 44.88 19.73
N VAL A 62 -20.53 44.31 20.67
CA VAL A 62 -21.64 44.90 21.49
C VAL A 62 -22.67 45.68 20.61
N VAL A 63 -23.98 45.40 20.56
CA VAL A 63 -25.03 45.76 21.57
C VAL A 63 -26.44 45.29 21.11
N LEU A 64 -27.24 44.83 22.11
CA LEU A 64 -28.70 44.79 22.31
C LEU A 64 -29.70 44.41 21.19
N GLY A 65 -30.56 43.44 21.55
CA GLY A 65 -31.95 43.80 21.89
C GLY A 65 -33.06 43.22 21.02
N CYS A 66 -33.70 42.14 21.47
CA CYS A 66 -35.17 41.94 21.46
C CYS A 66 -35.50 40.61 22.12
N VAL A 67 -36.01 40.69 23.36
CA VAL A 67 -36.55 39.55 24.11
C VAL A 67 -37.97 39.31 23.62
N LEU A 68 -38.16 38.25 22.82
CA LEU A 68 -39.45 37.61 22.65
C LEU A 68 -39.38 36.27 23.38
N ALA A 69 -40.09 36.18 24.50
CA ALA A 69 -40.20 34.98 25.30
C ALA A 69 -41.07 33.94 24.56
N ALA A 70 -40.43 33.18 23.67
CA ALA A 70 -40.99 31.91 23.23
C ALA A 70 -40.90 30.91 24.40
N PRO A 71 -41.92 30.06 24.63
CA PRO A 71 -41.80 28.99 25.60
C PRO A 71 -40.63 28.11 25.16
N ALA A 72 -39.56 28.11 25.95
CA ALA A 72 -38.43 27.23 25.77
C ALA A 72 -38.93 25.81 25.95
N TRP A 73 -39.39 25.19 24.87
CA TRP A 73 -39.35 23.74 24.76
C TRP A 73 -37.89 23.40 24.97
N SER A 74 -37.61 22.90 26.16
CA SER A 74 -36.31 22.35 26.50
C SER A 74 -36.09 21.24 25.48
N LEU A 75 -35.37 21.55 24.41
CA LEU A 75 -34.71 20.56 23.59
C LEU A 75 -33.74 19.90 24.56
N ALA A 76 -34.22 18.89 25.29
CA ALA A 76 -33.36 17.97 25.98
C ALA A 76 -32.40 17.49 24.92
N GLY A 77 -31.16 18.00 24.97
CA GLY A 77 -30.15 17.66 24.00
C GLY A 77 -30.07 16.14 23.98
N GLU A 78 -30.16 15.56 22.78
CA GLU A 78 -29.97 14.14 22.58
C GLU A 78 -28.77 13.70 23.43
N PRO A 79 -28.93 12.68 24.29
CA PRO A 79 -27.85 12.25 25.16
C PRO A 79 -26.62 12.01 24.29
N GLU A 80 -25.50 12.60 24.71
CA GLU A 80 -24.24 12.50 23.96
C GLU A 80 -23.96 11.02 23.70
N LYS A 81 -24.02 10.61 22.42
CA LYS A 81 -23.77 9.23 22.02
C LYS A 81 -22.29 8.94 22.23
N LYS A 82 -21.97 8.48 23.44
CA LYS A 82 -20.60 8.11 23.81
C LYS A 82 -20.29 6.75 23.20
N LEU A 83 -19.20 6.68 22.44
CA LEU A 83 -18.62 5.41 22.02
C LEU A 83 -18.10 4.69 23.27
N VAL A 84 -18.63 3.50 23.57
CA VAL A 84 -18.23 2.70 24.72
C VAL A 84 -17.65 1.38 24.22
N TYR A 85 -16.52 0.95 24.78
CA TYR A 85 -16.00 -0.40 24.54
C TYR A 85 -16.91 -1.41 25.23
N ALA A 86 -17.50 -2.32 24.46
CA ALA A 86 -18.27 -3.43 24.98
C ALA A 86 -17.35 -4.65 25.12
N ALA A 87 -16.89 -4.93 26.34
CA ALA A 87 -16.04 -6.09 26.60
C ALA A 87 -16.73 -7.39 26.15
N GLY A 88 -16.00 -8.27 25.46
CA GLY A 88 -16.52 -9.54 24.96
C GLY A 88 -17.47 -9.43 23.76
N SER A 89 -17.67 -8.23 23.19
CA SER A 89 -18.50 -8.05 21.98
C SER A 89 -17.85 -8.56 20.68
N THR A 90 -16.59 -8.98 20.75
CA THR A 90 -15.85 -9.58 19.63
C THR A 90 -15.12 -10.82 20.11
N VAL A 91 -15.11 -11.86 19.28
CA VAL A 91 -14.33 -13.09 19.52
C VAL A 91 -13.42 -13.34 18.33
N LYS A 92 -12.19 -13.80 18.60
CA LYS A 92 -11.30 -14.29 17.54
C LYS A 92 -11.83 -15.64 17.06
N VAL A 93 -12.10 -15.75 15.77
CA VAL A 93 -12.57 -17.01 15.16
C VAL A 93 -11.38 -17.87 14.75
N CYS A 94 -10.47 -17.34 13.92
CA CYS A 94 -9.24 -18.01 13.52
C CYS A 94 -8.13 -16.99 13.20
N GLN A 95 -6.88 -17.44 13.15
CA GLN A 95 -5.75 -16.65 12.63
C GLN A 95 -5.40 -17.12 11.22
N LEU A 96 -5.45 -16.21 10.25
CA LEU A 96 -5.26 -16.55 8.84
C LEU A 96 -3.79 -16.75 8.45
N THR A 97 -2.86 -16.05 9.10
CA THR A 97 -1.44 -16.01 8.75
C THR A 97 -0.53 -16.39 9.91
N GLY A 98 0.72 -16.73 9.59
CA GLY A 98 1.74 -17.23 10.54
C GLY A 98 1.56 -18.70 10.86
N ASP A 99 2.59 -19.32 11.46
CA ASP A 99 2.58 -20.76 11.79
C ASP A 99 1.98 -21.07 13.15
N THR A 100 2.01 -20.11 14.08
CA THR A 100 1.50 -20.25 15.44
C THR A 100 0.43 -19.20 15.71
N ASP A 101 -0.71 -19.65 16.21
CA ASP A 101 -1.78 -18.80 16.69
C ASP A 101 -1.32 -18.01 17.92
N ARG A 102 -1.33 -16.68 17.83
CA ARG A 102 -0.80 -15.81 18.91
C ARG A 102 -1.65 -15.80 20.19
N GLN A 103 -2.91 -16.24 20.13
CA GLN A 103 -3.80 -16.29 21.29
C GLN A 103 -3.69 -17.63 22.01
N THR A 104 -3.62 -18.74 21.28
CA THR A 104 -3.62 -20.09 21.86
C THR A 104 -2.24 -20.72 21.96
N GLY A 105 -1.25 -20.24 21.21
CA GLY A 105 0.08 -20.85 21.11
C GLY A 105 0.09 -22.16 20.30
N THR A 106 -1.03 -22.56 19.72
CA THR A 106 -1.14 -23.78 18.88
C THR A 106 -0.84 -23.46 17.42
N PRO A 107 -0.50 -24.45 16.59
CA PRO A 107 -0.32 -24.20 15.16
C PRO A 107 -1.58 -23.60 14.50
N THR A 108 -1.41 -22.67 13.57
CA THR A 108 -2.51 -22.23 12.69
C THR A 108 -2.83 -23.30 11.65
N LEU A 109 -4.00 -23.18 11.00
CA LEU A 109 -4.35 -24.02 9.85
C LEU A 109 -3.43 -23.72 8.65
N SER A 110 -3.25 -22.44 8.33
CA SER A 110 -2.56 -22.02 7.12
C SER A 110 -1.06 -22.33 7.12
N ARG A 111 -0.39 -22.26 8.28
CA ARG A 111 1.09 -22.42 8.41
C ARG A 111 1.87 -21.74 7.29
N THR A 112 1.60 -20.44 7.13
CA THR A 112 1.97 -19.69 5.93
C THR A 112 3.47 -19.59 5.72
N GLU A 113 4.26 -19.61 6.79
CA GLU A 113 5.71 -19.54 6.70
C GLU A 113 6.29 -20.89 6.27
N GLN A 114 5.89 -21.97 6.93
CA GLN A 114 6.31 -23.32 6.55
C GLN A 114 5.90 -23.70 5.12
N ARG A 115 4.68 -23.37 4.71
CA ARG A 115 4.12 -23.86 3.43
C ARG A 115 4.38 -22.96 2.24
N ALA A 116 4.44 -21.65 2.45
CA ALA A 116 4.56 -20.68 1.36
C ALA A 116 5.68 -19.69 1.60
N GLY A 117 6.23 -19.63 2.80
CA GLY A 117 7.27 -18.68 3.14
C GLY A 117 6.83 -17.32 3.63
N VAL A 118 5.54 -17.14 3.84
CA VAL A 118 4.95 -15.88 4.24
C VAL A 118 4.99 -15.77 5.75
N ALA A 119 5.93 -14.98 6.26
CA ALA A 119 6.14 -14.74 7.68
C ALA A 119 5.19 -13.67 8.23
N ALA A 120 4.98 -12.62 7.46
CA ALA A 120 4.10 -11.51 7.79
C ALA A 120 3.59 -10.86 6.51
N THR A 121 2.46 -10.17 6.60
CA THR A 121 1.90 -9.41 5.50
C THR A 121 0.95 -8.34 6.03
N ASP A 122 0.70 -7.30 5.23
CA ASP A 122 -0.35 -6.34 5.48
C ASP A 122 -1.57 -6.55 4.57
N LEU A 123 -2.66 -5.85 4.90
CA LEU A 123 -3.94 -5.93 4.20
C LEU A 123 -4.57 -7.33 4.24
N GLY A 124 -5.15 -7.80 3.13
CA GLY A 124 -6.02 -8.97 3.08
C GLY A 124 -7.39 -8.70 2.46
N SER A 125 -7.45 -7.85 1.42
CA SER A 125 -8.68 -7.58 0.67
C SER A 125 -9.14 -8.85 -0.01
N SER A 126 -10.41 -9.24 0.14
CA SER A 126 -10.91 -10.51 -0.38
C SER A 126 -12.02 -10.33 -1.39
N PHE A 127 -12.14 -11.31 -2.30
CA PHE A 127 -13.18 -11.37 -3.31
C PHE A 127 -13.36 -12.82 -3.79
N GLU A 128 -14.56 -13.14 -4.25
CA GLU A 128 -14.83 -14.45 -4.84
C GLU A 128 -14.37 -14.50 -6.30
N HIS A 129 -13.73 -15.61 -6.67
CA HIS A 129 -13.37 -15.93 -8.04
C HIS A 129 -13.44 -17.44 -8.25
N ARG A 130 -14.20 -17.87 -9.27
CA ARG A 130 -14.37 -19.29 -9.64
C ARG A 130 -14.71 -20.20 -8.45
N GLY A 131 -15.60 -19.74 -7.57
CA GLY A 131 -16.11 -20.51 -6.43
C GLY A 131 -15.18 -20.59 -5.22
N ARG A 132 -14.04 -19.89 -5.24
CA ARG A 132 -13.08 -19.75 -4.14
C ARG A 132 -13.04 -18.32 -3.62
N LEU A 133 -12.69 -18.17 -2.35
CA LEU A 133 -12.40 -16.86 -1.77
C LEU A 133 -10.91 -16.57 -1.90
N PHE A 134 -10.56 -15.54 -2.67
CA PHE A 134 -9.20 -15.06 -2.85
C PHE A 134 -8.90 -13.93 -1.89
N PHE A 135 -7.62 -13.80 -1.51
CA PHE A 135 -7.08 -12.77 -0.63
C PHE A 135 -5.89 -12.09 -1.30
N LEU A 136 -5.93 -10.76 -1.33
CA LEU A 136 -4.90 -9.88 -1.82
C LEU A 136 -4.17 -9.27 -0.62
N PHE A 137 -2.89 -9.55 -0.56
CA PHE A 137 -1.98 -9.14 0.49
C PHE A 137 -0.97 -8.14 -0.06
N GLY A 138 -0.69 -7.09 0.70
CA GLY A 138 0.31 -6.10 0.34
C GLY A 138 1.71 -6.54 0.79
N ASP A 139 2.52 -5.62 1.30
CA ASP A 139 3.92 -5.80 1.69
C ASP A 139 4.14 -7.11 2.51
N THR A 140 4.51 -8.19 1.82
CA THR A 140 4.57 -9.55 2.38
C THR A 140 6.00 -10.01 2.61
N TRP A 141 6.38 -10.31 3.83
CA TRP A 141 7.76 -10.61 4.21
C TRP A 141 8.03 -12.12 4.37
N ARG A 142 9.30 -12.49 4.29
CA ARG A 142 9.81 -13.82 4.69
C ARG A 142 10.93 -13.73 5.69
N HIS A 143 11.11 -14.79 6.46
CA HIS A 143 12.40 -15.07 7.06
C HIS A 143 13.34 -15.71 6.02
N ILE A 144 14.56 -15.17 5.88
CA ILE A 144 15.71 -15.82 5.24
C ILE A 144 16.73 -16.10 6.34
N ASP A 145 17.15 -17.36 6.49
CA ASP A 145 18.18 -17.77 7.45
C ASP A 145 17.89 -17.30 8.90
N GLY A 146 16.62 -17.34 9.30
CA GLY A 146 16.17 -16.88 10.62
C GLY A 146 16.18 -15.36 10.81
N ARG A 147 16.33 -14.57 9.74
CA ARG A 147 16.23 -13.10 9.76
C ARG A 147 15.10 -12.61 8.86
N ASP A 148 14.46 -11.52 9.25
CA ASP A 148 13.52 -10.81 8.39
C ASP A 148 14.24 -10.39 7.11
N ALA A 149 13.82 -10.97 5.98
CA ALA A 149 14.17 -10.46 4.68
C ALA A 149 13.06 -9.54 4.22
N HIS A 150 13.40 -8.26 4.14
CA HIS A 150 12.52 -7.20 3.66
C HIS A 150 12.27 -7.36 2.16
N VAL A 151 11.41 -8.30 1.80
CA VAL A 151 10.86 -8.47 0.47
C VAL A 151 9.48 -7.85 0.48
N ALA A 152 9.35 -6.53 0.55
CA ALA A 152 8.05 -5.84 0.55
C ALA A 152 7.40 -5.97 -0.85
N ARG A 153 6.76 -7.12 -1.08
CA ARG A 153 6.11 -7.50 -2.33
C ARG A 153 4.78 -8.15 -2.02
N ASP A 154 3.83 -7.97 -2.93
CA ASP A 154 2.47 -8.42 -2.76
C ASP A 154 2.32 -9.94 -2.92
N ALA A 155 1.31 -10.49 -2.26
CA ALA A 155 0.98 -11.91 -2.34
C ALA A 155 -0.51 -12.14 -2.64
N LEU A 156 -0.80 -13.28 -3.25
CA LEU A 156 -2.15 -13.78 -3.48
C LEU A 156 -2.31 -15.12 -2.79
N ALA A 157 -3.42 -15.29 -2.09
CA ALA A 157 -3.82 -16.59 -1.56
C ALA A 157 -5.30 -16.86 -1.85
N TRP A 158 -5.72 -18.10 -1.66
CA TRP A 158 -7.13 -18.47 -1.68
C TRP A 158 -7.43 -19.48 -0.59
N THR A 159 -8.72 -19.68 -0.34
CA THR A 159 -9.22 -20.81 0.43
C THR A 159 -10.37 -21.47 -0.31
N ASP A 160 -10.46 -22.79 -0.18
CA ASP A 160 -11.62 -23.58 -0.61
C ASP A 160 -12.67 -23.68 0.53
N SER A 161 -12.32 -23.27 1.75
CA SER A 161 -13.20 -23.35 2.90
C SER A 161 -14.28 -22.27 2.86
N ARG A 162 -15.51 -22.68 3.22
CA ARG A 162 -16.64 -21.78 3.45
C ARG A 162 -16.97 -21.63 4.94
N ASP A 163 -16.24 -22.34 5.80
CA ASP A 163 -16.41 -22.25 7.24
C ASP A 163 -15.45 -21.17 7.78
N PRO A 164 -15.96 -20.07 8.37
CA PRO A 164 -15.12 -19.03 8.92
C PRO A 164 -14.18 -19.51 10.05
N ALA A 165 -14.49 -20.64 10.71
CA ALA A 165 -13.64 -21.26 11.72
C ALA A 165 -12.52 -22.15 11.13
N ALA A 166 -12.64 -22.55 9.86
CA ALA A 166 -11.73 -23.46 9.20
C ALA A 166 -11.10 -22.87 7.93
N ILE A 167 -10.70 -21.59 7.99
CA ILE A 167 -10.03 -20.93 6.87
C ILE A 167 -8.55 -21.32 6.85
N GLU A 168 -8.18 -22.12 5.86
CA GLU A 168 -6.80 -22.47 5.52
C GLU A 168 -6.41 -21.76 4.22
N LEU A 169 -5.36 -20.93 4.28
CA LEU A 169 -4.87 -20.19 3.11
C LEU A 169 -3.86 -21.02 2.32
N SER A 170 -4.11 -21.14 1.01
CA SER A 170 -3.15 -21.61 0.02
C SER A 170 -2.61 -20.41 -0.75
N PHE A 171 -1.30 -20.18 -0.68
CA PHE A 171 -0.66 -19.09 -1.41
C PHE A 171 -0.34 -19.49 -2.84
N LEU A 172 -0.44 -18.53 -3.74
CA LEU A 172 0.10 -18.66 -5.08
C LEU A 172 1.62 -18.75 -4.97
N CYS A 173 2.18 -19.91 -5.31
CA CYS A 173 3.62 -20.16 -5.24
C CYS A 173 4.26 -20.28 -6.63
N GLY A 174 5.50 -19.84 -6.72
CA GLY A 174 6.37 -20.04 -7.87
C GLY A 174 7.16 -21.36 -7.77
N GLU A 175 8.18 -21.49 -8.60
CA GLU A 175 9.13 -22.59 -8.53
C GLU A 175 9.83 -22.60 -7.15
N GLY A 176 9.94 -23.78 -6.53
CA GLY A 176 10.48 -23.92 -5.17
C GLY A 176 9.47 -23.76 -4.03
N GLY A 177 8.17 -23.63 -4.33
CA GLY A 177 7.10 -23.68 -3.33
C GLY A 177 6.99 -22.44 -2.44
N ARG A 178 7.68 -21.34 -2.79
CA ARG A 178 7.57 -20.05 -2.12
C ARG A 178 6.55 -19.18 -2.83
N TRP A 179 5.89 -18.28 -2.10
CA TRP A 179 4.90 -17.39 -2.71
C TRP A 179 5.50 -16.65 -3.91
N LEU A 180 4.69 -16.50 -4.95
CA LEU A 180 5.02 -15.77 -6.16
C LEU A 180 4.61 -14.31 -5.96
N PRO A 181 5.57 -13.36 -5.97
CA PRO A 181 5.25 -11.94 -5.95
C PRO A 181 4.35 -11.56 -7.11
N LEU A 182 3.33 -10.73 -6.85
CA LEU A 182 2.52 -10.20 -7.94
C LEU A 182 3.34 -9.25 -8.83
N GLU A 183 3.08 -9.32 -10.13
CA GLU A 183 3.71 -8.47 -11.13
C GLU A 183 2.67 -8.00 -12.15
N VAL A 184 2.75 -6.71 -12.50
CA VAL A 184 1.95 -6.09 -13.56
C VAL A 184 2.91 -5.31 -14.45
N PRO A 185 3.17 -5.76 -15.70
CA PRO A 185 4.06 -5.04 -16.60
C PRO A 185 3.63 -3.58 -16.79
N GLY A 186 4.59 -2.66 -16.67
CA GLY A 186 4.36 -1.22 -16.88
C GLY A 186 4.05 -0.40 -15.62
N ILE A 187 3.94 -1.03 -14.44
CA ILE A 187 3.83 -0.33 -13.15
C ILE A 187 4.87 -0.84 -12.15
N THR A 188 5.09 -0.05 -11.11
CA THR A 188 5.90 -0.46 -9.95
C THR A 188 4.99 -1.13 -8.92
N LEU A 189 5.52 -2.14 -8.22
CA LEU A 189 4.91 -2.78 -7.06
C LEU A 189 5.99 -2.93 -5.98
N GLY A 190 6.47 -1.77 -5.51
CA GLY A 190 7.45 -1.68 -4.42
C GLY A 190 6.77 -1.55 -3.05
N PRO A 191 7.54 -1.22 -1.99
CA PRO A 191 6.98 -0.96 -0.68
C PRO A 191 5.88 0.10 -0.74
N PHE A 192 4.77 -0.15 -0.02
CA PHE A 192 3.57 0.69 -0.03
C PHE A 192 2.87 0.79 -1.40
N GLU A 193 3.12 -0.12 -2.33
CA GLU A 193 2.39 -0.22 -3.59
C GLU A 193 1.73 -1.59 -3.65
N VAL A 194 0.41 -1.63 -3.49
CA VAL A 194 -0.31 -2.82 -3.03
C VAL A 194 -1.58 -3.07 -3.85
N PRO A 195 -2.03 -4.33 -3.98
CA PRO A 195 -3.38 -4.64 -4.45
C PRO A 195 -4.40 -4.19 -3.40
N VAL A 196 -5.39 -3.43 -3.85
CA VAL A 196 -6.38 -2.80 -2.96
C VAL A 196 -7.67 -3.61 -2.92
N ASN A 197 -8.11 -4.11 -4.08
CA ASN A 197 -9.34 -4.88 -4.19
C ASN A 197 -9.39 -5.65 -5.52
N GLY A 198 -10.20 -6.70 -5.59
CA GLY A 198 -10.41 -7.49 -6.79
C GLY A 198 -11.87 -7.83 -7.03
N VAL A 199 -12.18 -8.23 -8.26
CA VAL A 199 -13.50 -8.68 -8.69
C VAL A 199 -13.38 -9.74 -9.78
N SER A 200 -14.29 -10.71 -9.77
CA SER A 200 -14.41 -11.72 -10.83
C SER A 200 -15.48 -11.32 -11.85
N ILE A 201 -15.09 -11.18 -13.12
CA ILE A 201 -15.99 -10.86 -14.23
C ILE A 201 -15.67 -11.81 -15.39
N ASP A 202 -16.68 -12.53 -15.88
CA ASP A 202 -16.58 -13.48 -17.00
C ASP A 202 -15.42 -14.48 -16.86
N GLY A 203 -15.24 -15.01 -15.64
CA GLY A 203 -14.19 -15.98 -15.33
C GLY A 203 -12.78 -15.40 -15.30
N LYS A 204 -12.62 -14.08 -15.38
CA LYS A 204 -11.34 -13.35 -15.29
C LYS A 204 -11.24 -12.61 -13.96
N MET A 205 -10.03 -12.50 -13.46
CA MET A 205 -9.73 -11.79 -12.22
C MET A 205 -9.29 -10.36 -12.55
N PHE A 206 -10.02 -9.37 -12.08
CA PHE A 206 -9.65 -7.96 -12.19
C PHE A 206 -9.18 -7.46 -10.84
N VAL A 207 -8.01 -6.84 -10.76
CA VAL A 207 -7.42 -6.34 -9.51
C VAL A 207 -7.01 -4.88 -9.69
N LEU A 208 -7.37 -4.07 -8.69
CA LEU A 208 -6.91 -2.68 -8.56
C LEU A 208 -5.64 -2.63 -7.73
N PHE A 209 -4.61 -2.02 -8.29
CA PHE A 209 -3.33 -1.77 -7.64
C PHE A 209 -3.16 -0.29 -7.35
N ALA A 210 -2.78 0.06 -6.13
CA ALA A 210 -2.26 1.38 -5.78
C ALA A 210 -0.75 1.39 -6.00
N THR A 211 -0.26 2.28 -6.87
CA THR A 211 1.15 2.31 -7.31
C THR A 211 1.65 3.75 -7.45
N GLY A 212 2.95 3.93 -7.68
CA GLY A 212 3.62 5.22 -7.81
C GLY A 212 3.80 5.92 -6.47
N PHE A 213 4.14 5.18 -5.41
CA PHE A 213 4.34 5.71 -4.08
C PHE A 213 5.36 6.86 -4.07
N ARG A 214 5.01 7.94 -3.36
CA ARG A 214 5.87 9.10 -3.10
C ARG A 214 5.78 9.49 -1.62
N PRO A 215 6.92 9.67 -0.94
CA PRO A 215 6.93 10.17 0.43
C PRO A 215 6.21 11.54 0.58
N PRO A 216 5.58 11.86 1.71
CA PRO A 216 5.59 11.07 2.95
C PRO A 216 4.59 9.89 2.96
N LEU A 217 3.43 9.96 2.30
CA LEU A 217 2.43 8.87 2.19
C LEU A 217 1.45 9.16 1.02
N SER A 218 1.95 9.31 -0.20
CA SER A 218 1.10 9.54 -1.38
C SER A 218 1.19 8.37 -2.33
N PHE A 219 0.12 7.57 -2.45
CA PHE A 219 -0.07 6.71 -3.62
C PHE A 219 -0.20 7.60 -4.85
N GLY A 220 0.53 7.27 -5.92
CA GLY A 220 0.59 8.06 -7.13
C GLY A 220 -0.64 7.88 -8.01
N ARG A 221 -1.14 6.65 -8.10
CA ARG A 221 -2.23 6.27 -9.03
C ARG A 221 -2.87 4.93 -8.65
N SER A 222 -4.09 4.72 -9.13
CA SER A 222 -4.76 3.41 -9.13
C SER A 222 -4.81 2.84 -10.55
N VAL A 223 -4.45 1.57 -10.69
CA VAL A 223 -4.39 0.86 -11.97
C VAL A 223 -5.21 -0.41 -11.89
N LEU A 224 -6.06 -0.64 -12.88
CA LEU A 224 -6.79 -1.89 -13.05
C LEU A 224 -5.97 -2.82 -13.94
N ALA A 225 -5.73 -4.02 -13.46
CA ALA A 225 -5.11 -5.11 -14.21
C ALA A 225 -6.04 -6.32 -14.25
N VAL A 226 -5.86 -7.16 -15.26
CA VAL A 226 -6.60 -8.41 -15.45
C VAL A 226 -5.64 -9.59 -15.48
N SER A 227 -6.06 -10.67 -14.83
CA SER A 227 -5.48 -12.00 -14.94
C SER A 227 -6.52 -12.95 -15.55
N GLU A 228 -6.07 -13.77 -16.50
CA GLU A 228 -6.85 -14.83 -17.15
C GLU A 228 -6.42 -16.22 -16.66
N ASP A 229 -5.45 -16.28 -15.75
CA ASP A 229 -4.76 -17.47 -15.24
C ASP A 229 -4.72 -17.51 -13.69
N ASP A 230 -5.84 -17.11 -13.08
CA ASP A 230 -6.10 -17.19 -11.63
C ASP A 230 -5.08 -16.45 -10.76
N GLY A 231 -4.56 -15.33 -11.29
CA GLY A 231 -3.64 -14.41 -10.61
C GLY A 231 -2.16 -14.71 -10.82
N LYS A 232 -1.80 -15.66 -11.70
CA LYS A 232 -0.38 -15.95 -12.03
C LYS A 232 0.28 -14.83 -12.81
N THR A 233 -0.42 -14.29 -13.81
CA THR A 233 0.05 -13.16 -14.61
C THR A 233 -1.01 -12.10 -14.71
N PHE A 234 -0.58 -10.85 -14.79
CA PHE A 234 -1.47 -9.71 -14.97
C PHE A 234 -1.03 -8.87 -16.16
N ARG A 235 -2.00 -8.29 -16.86
CA ARG A 235 -1.78 -7.16 -17.76
C ARG A 235 -2.59 -5.97 -17.30
N GLN A 236 -2.02 -4.78 -17.39
CA GLN A 236 -2.77 -3.55 -17.19
C GLN A 236 -3.87 -3.42 -18.25
N VAL A 237 -5.08 -3.06 -17.83
CA VAL A 237 -6.22 -2.76 -18.72
C VAL A 237 -6.62 -1.30 -18.68
N TYR A 238 -6.47 -0.64 -17.54
CA TYR A 238 -6.94 0.72 -17.37
C TYR A 238 -6.18 1.46 -16.27
N ARG A 239 -5.92 2.75 -16.46
CA ARG A 239 -5.45 3.63 -15.39
C ARG A 239 -6.67 4.35 -14.82
N LEU A 240 -7.10 3.93 -13.64
CA LEU A 240 -8.34 4.40 -13.05
C LEU A 240 -8.27 5.87 -12.61
N SER A 241 -7.16 6.27 -11.99
CA SER A 241 -7.01 7.62 -11.46
C SER A 241 -5.57 7.91 -11.06
N ASP A 242 -5.12 9.15 -11.25
CA ASP A 242 -3.85 9.69 -10.74
C ASP A 242 -4.04 10.59 -9.50
N ASP A 243 -5.29 10.84 -9.06
CA ASP A 243 -5.54 11.74 -7.92
C ASP A 243 -6.77 11.41 -7.07
N LYS A 244 -7.96 11.22 -7.68
CA LYS A 244 -9.25 11.27 -6.98
C LYS A 244 -9.60 9.94 -6.30
N PHE A 245 -9.23 8.86 -6.96
CA PHE A 245 -9.43 7.47 -6.54
C PHE A 245 -8.04 6.85 -6.36
N ARG A 246 -7.52 6.86 -5.14
CA ARG A 246 -6.18 6.32 -4.82
C ARG A 246 -6.24 4.96 -4.13
N VAL A 247 -7.26 4.80 -3.30
CA VAL A 247 -7.65 3.55 -2.66
C VAL A 247 -9.08 3.32 -3.08
N THR A 248 -9.35 2.18 -3.71
CA THR A 248 -10.62 1.88 -4.34
C THR A 248 -11.12 0.50 -3.96
N ALA A 249 -12.42 0.39 -3.76
CA ALA A 249 -13.13 -0.86 -3.59
C ALA A 249 -14.10 -1.03 -4.76
N LEU A 250 -14.17 -2.25 -5.27
CA LEU A 250 -15.11 -2.67 -6.29
C LEU A 250 -16.22 -3.47 -5.63
N TRP A 251 -17.44 -3.24 -6.08
CA TRP A 251 -18.55 -4.10 -5.76
C TRP A 251 -19.36 -4.35 -7.03
N LYS A 252 -19.54 -5.62 -7.37
CA LYS A 252 -20.31 -6.03 -8.53
C LYS A 252 -21.70 -6.45 -8.08
N ASP A 253 -22.70 -5.93 -8.76
CA ASP A 253 -24.10 -6.31 -8.60
C ASP A 253 -24.73 -6.38 -9.99
N ASP A 254 -25.13 -7.59 -10.41
CA ASP A 254 -25.60 -7.90 -11.76
C ASP A 254 -24.69 -7.32 -12.88
N ALA A 255 -25.24 -6.38 -13.65
CA ALA A 255 -24.59 -5.71 -14.77
C ALA A 255 -23.75 -4.48 -14.36
N TRP A 256 -23.78 -4.12 -13.08
CA TRP A 256 -23.14 -2.92 -12.56
C TRP A 256 -21.87 -3.24 -11.79
N LEU A 257 -20.85 -2.42 -12.01
CA LEU A 257 -19.64 -2.38 -11.21
C LEU A 257 -19.57 -1.03 -10.50
N TYR A 258 -19.82 -1.04 -9.20
CA TYR A 258 -19.68 0.13 -8.35
C TYR A 258 -18.22 0.31 -7.95
N VAL A 259 -17.74 1.55 -8.04
CA VAL A 259 -16.39 1.94 -7.66
C VAL A 259 -16.49 2.94 -6.51
N PHE A 260 -16.08 2.50 -5.33
CA PHE A 260 -15.94 3.35 -4.16
C PHE A 260 -14.47 3.73 -4.02
N GLY A 261 -14.17 4.96 -3.60
CA GLY A 261 -12.78 5.26 -3.29
C GLY A 261 -12.56 6.46 -2.42
N ALA A 262 -11.32 6.59 -1.96
CA ALA A 262 -10.84 7.68 -1.14
C ALA A 262 -9.83 8.54 -1.91
N GLY A 263 -9.84 9.84 -1.60
CA GLY A 263 -9.02 10.87 -2.24
C GLY A 263 -9.72 12.22 -2.21
N LYS A 264 -9.27 13.17 -3.04
CA LYS A 264 -9.86 14.52 -3.13
C LYS A 264 -11.23 14.56 -3.84
N TYR A 265 -11.98 13.46 -3.86
CA TYR A 265 -13.21 13.35 -4.62
C TYR A 265 -14.34 14.31 -4.16
N ARG A 266 -14.28 14.81 -2.90
CA ARG A 266 -15.22 15.83 -2.38
C ARG A 266 -14.78 17.29 -2.58
N GLN A 267 -13.61 17.55 -3.19
CA GLN A 267 -13.18 18.91 -3.56
C GLN A 267 -13.66 19.27 -4.97
N SER A 268 -14.91 18.93 -5.31
CA SER A 268 -15.44 18.92 -6.66
C SER A 268 -15.25 20.23 -7.43
N SER A 269 -14.99 20.10 -8.72
CA SER A 269 -15.99 20.58 -9.68
C SER A 269 -16.34 19.38 -10.56
N VAL A 270 -17.40 18.68 -10.19
CA VAL A 270 -18.39 18.27 -11.18
C VAL A 270 -19.31 19.47 -11.30
#